data_AF-A0A7I6GVA4-F1
#
_entry.id   AF-A0A7I6GVA4-F1
#
_cell.length_a   1.000
_cell.length_b   1.000
_cell.length_c   1.000
_cell.angle_alpha   90.00
_cell.angle_beta   90.00
_cell.angle_gamma   90.00
#
_symmetry.space_group_name_H-M   'P 1'
#
loop_
_entity.id
_entity.type
_entity.pdbx_description
1 polymer ?
#
loop_
_entity_poly.entity_id
_entity_poly.type
_entity_poly.pdbx_seq_one_letter_code
_entity_poly.pdbx_strand_id
1 'polypeptide(L)'
;MPAFKTNFTYKSEHIKPLNPILCAQFYIRTYNIDSNATIEIKSEAQYLDQYDQITLTKGKLKSISILAHKKSMDIKGLSNLLKLKNHEDFIYFYDNNYIRCCLNFEDKQKREINLMPLFHYHSLLSINKAILNQNKSGDLQFGSSFYVSTNYSWKYLSFTKFQKSLNKVKLIYSPYSNKKYYIKVSQNIYNTLKILTNASKLKEFIK
;
A
#
# COMPACT_ATOMS: atom_id res chain seq x y z
N MET A 1 41.61 -8.01 -6.16
CA MET A 1 40.30 -7.67 -5.55
C MET A 1 39.25 -8.55 -6.20
N PRO A 2 38.56 -9.45 -5.48
CA PRO A 2 37.63 -10.37 -6.11
C PRO A 2 36.34 -9.64 -6.49
N ALA A 3 35.82 -9.97 -7.67
CA ALA A 3 34.56 -9.45 -8.19
C ALA A 3 33.40 -9.96 -7.33
N PHE A 4 32.69 -9.03 -6.70
CA PHE A 4 31.42 -9.32 -6.03
C PHE A 4 30.39 -9.73 -7.09
N LYS A 5 30.14 -11.04 -7.21
CA LYS A 5 28.91 -11.56 -7.84
C LYS A 5 27.73 -11.26 -6.93
N THR A 6 27.05 -10.15 -7.17
CA THR A 6 25.74 -9.88 -6.58
C THR A 6 24.67 -10.68 -7.31
N ASN A 7 24.38 -11.89 -6.82
CA ASN A 7 23.21 -12.64 -7.24
C ASN A 7 21.95 -11.90 -6.76
N PHE A 8 21.30 -11.16 -7.67
CA PHE A 8 19.95 -10.65 -7.47
C PHE A 8 18.94 -11.80 -7.59
N THR A 9 18.88 -12.60 -6.54
CA THR A 9 17.71 -13.42 -6.24
C THR A 9 17.43 -13.19 -4.76
N TYR A 10 16.55 -12.22 -4.48
CA TYR A 10 16.00 -12.02 -3.15
C TYR A 10 15.03 -13.19 -2.85
N LYS A 11 15.59 -14.38 -2.63
CA LYS A 11 14.90 -15.46 -1.93
C LYS A 11 14.96 -15.09 -0.44
N SER A 12 13.98 -14.34 0.04
CA SER A 12 13.63 -14.45 1.45
C SER A 12 12.98 -15.82 1.62
N GLU A 13 13.62 -16.72 2.37
CA GLU A 13 13.09 -18.07 2.62
C GLU A 13 11.71 -18.07 3.31
N HIS A 14 11.21 -16.91 3.76
CA HIS A 14 9.95 -16.81 4.51
C HIS A 14 9.00 -15.67 4.10
N ILE A 15 9.07 -15.13 2.88
CA ILE A 15 8.02 -14.22 2.38
C ILE A 15 7.62 -14.71 0.99
N LYS A 16 6.39 -15.20 0.85
CA LYS A 16 5.84 -15.51 -0.48
C LYS A 16 5.88 -14.21 -1.28
N PRO A 17 6.45 -14.20 -2.50
CA PRO A 17 6.52 -12.98 -3.27
C PRO A 17 5.10 -12.44 -3.51
N LEU A 18 4.92 -11.13 -3.28
CA LEU A 18 3.76 -10.41 -3.82
C LEU A 18 3.54 -10.86 -5.28
N ASN A 19 2.27 -11.09 -5.65
CA ASN A 19 1.80 -11.55 -6.97
C ASN A 19 2.90 -11.63 -8.06
N PRO A 20 3.17 -12.81 -8.65
CA PRO A 20 4.20 -12.99 -9.69
C PRO A 20 4.18 -11.93 -10.81
N ILE A 21 3.00 -11.40 -11.15
CA ILE A 21 2.84 -10.31 -12.13
C ILE A 21 3.56 -9.02 -11.69
N LEU A 22 3.50 -8.69 -10.40
CA LEU A 22 4.23 -7.54 -9.84
C LEU A 22 5.74 -7.78 -9.87
N CYS A 23 6.19 -8.99 -9.58
CA CYS A 23 7.62 -9.34 -9.64
C CYS A 23 8.18 -9.30 -11.07
N ALA A 24 7.34 -9.49 -12.10
CA ALA A 24 7.76 -9.33 -13.49
C ALA A 24 8.07 -7.86 -13.82
N GLN A 25 7.24 -6.92 -13.36
CA GLN A 25 7.29 -5.50 -13.72
C GLN A 25 8.11 -4.64 -12.76
N PHE A 26 8.27 -5.04 -11.50
CA PHE A 26 8.88 -4.22 -10.45
C PHE A 26 10.06 -4.93 -9.78
N TYR A 27 11.05 -4.14 -9.37
CA TYR A 27 11.92 -4.50 -8.25
C TYR A 27 11.16 -4.18 -6.95
N ILE A 28 11.14 -5.13 -6.01
CA ILE A 28 10.35 -5.03 -4.78
C ILE A 28 11.28 -5.19 -3.58
N ARG A 29 11.24 -4.24 -2.64
CA ARG A 29 11.88 -4.35 -1.33
C ARG A 29 10.84 -4.19 -0.24
N THR A 30 10.76 -5.16 0.68
CA THR A 30 9.77 -5.19 1.75
C THR A 30 10.42 -4.89 3.09
N TYR A 31 9.82 -3.96 3.84
CA TYR A 31 10.25 -3.51 5.15
C TYR A 31 9.24 -3.96 6.20
N ASN A 32 9.65 -4.80 7.13
CA ASN A 32 8.83 -5.17 8.27
C ASN A 32 8.69 -3.97 9.20
N ILE A 33 7.48 -3.78 9.74
CA ILE A 33 7.19 -2.67 10.64
C ILE A 33 6.44 -3.17 11.87
N ASP A 34 6.75 -2.60 13.04
CA ASP A 34 5.91 -2.75 14.20
C ASP A 34 4.83 -1.65 14.18
N SER A 35 3.62 -2.01 13.75
CA SER A 35 2.51 -1.08 13.63
C SER A 35 1.23 -1.67 14.18
N ASN A 36 0.54 -0.91 15.02
CA ASN A 36 -0.82 -1.23 15.50
C ASN A 36 -1.91 -0.77 14.52
N ALA A 37 -1.55 -0.42 13.29
CA ALA A 37 -2.52 -0.11 12.25
C ALA A 37 -3.25 -1.39 11.80
N THR A 38 -4.56 -1.28 11.60
CA THR A 38 -5.42 -2.37 11.15
C THR A 38 -6.27 -1.95 9.97
N ILE A 39 -6.60 -2.91 9.13
CA ILE A 39 -7.57 -2.77 8.03
C ILE A 39 -8.71 -3.77 8.23
N GLU A 40 -9.89 -3.39 7.75
CA GLU A 40 -11.07 -4.23 7.68
C GLU A 40 -11.73 -3.99 6.32
N ILE A 41 -11.91 -5.04 5.54
CA ILE A 41 -12.55 -5.03 4.22
C ILE A 41 -13.80 -5.89 4.36
N LYS A 42 -14.96 -5.32 4.02
CA LYS A 42 -16.25 -5.98 4.18
C LYS A 42 -17.10 -5.79 2.95
N SER A 43 -17.81 -6.85 2.58
CA SER A 43 -18.95 -6.74 1.69
C SER A 43 -20.09 -5.98 2.39
N GLU A 44 -20.88 -5.22 1.65
CA GLU A 44 -22.10 -4.63 2.20
C GLU A 44 -23.14 -5.72 2.47
N ALA A 45 -23.98 -5.50 3.48
CA ALA A 45 -24.93 -6.50 3.96
C ALA A 45 -25.83 -7.07 2.84
N GLN A 46 -26.28 -6.20 1.93
CA GLN A 46 -27.11 -6.56 0.78
C GLN A 46 -26.43 -7.43 -0.29
N TYR A 47 -25.11 -7.61 -0.21
CA TYR A 47 -24.31 -8.44 -1.15
C TYR A 47 -23.60 -9.61 -0.46
N LEU A 48 -23.87 -9.86 0.82
CA LEU A 48 -23.25 -10.96 1.57
C LEU A 48 -23.60 -12.34 0.99
N ASP A 49 -24.81 -12.50 0.47
CA ASP A 49 -25.33 -13.78 -0.04
C ASP A 49 -24.96 -14.05 -1.51
N GLN A 50 -24.36 -13.08 -2.21
CA GLN A 50 -24.02 -13.19 -3.63
C GLN A 50 -22.57 -13.62 -3.85
N TYR A 51 -22.23 -14.89 -3.56
CA TYR A 51 -20.98 -15.58 -3.99
C TYR A 51 -19.67 -14.76 -3.88
N ASP A 52 -19.60 -13.78 -2.99
CA ASP A 52 -18.51 -12.82 -2.98
C ASP A 52 -17.45 -13.26 -1.98
N GLN A 53 -16.26 -13.60 -2.49
CA GLN A 53 -15.17 -14.24 -1.73
C GLN A 53 -14.62 -13.40 -0.55
N ILE A 54 -15.07 -12.16 -0.36
CA ILE A 54 -14.63 -11.26 0.73
C ILE A 54 -15.83 -10.91 1.61
N THR A 55 -16.20 -11.80 2.51
CA THR A 55 -17.28 -11.58 3.48
C THR A 55 -16.86 -10.56 4.54
N LEU A 56 -15.71 -10.81 5.17
CA LEU A 56 -15.04 -9.93 6.13
C LEU A 56 -13.57 -10.36 6.24
N THR A 57 -12.66 -9.45 5.89
CA THR A 57 -11.22 -9.67 6.06
C THR A 57 -10.65 -8.56 6.93
N LYS A 58 -10.03 -8.92 8.05
CA LYS A 58 -9.40 -7.97 8.98
C LYS A 58 -7.94 -8.34 9.19
N GLY A 59 -7.04 -7.37 9.05
CA GLY A 59 -5.61 -7.60 9.25
C GLY A 59 -4.91 -6.48 10.01
N LYS A 60 -3.74 -6.81 10.60
CA LYS A 60 -2.79 -5.87 11.20
C LYS A 60 -1.68 -5.60 10.20
N LEU A 61 -1.26 -4.35 10.06
CA LEU A 61 -0.17 -3.96 9.17
C LEU A 61 1.14 -4.59 9.67
N LYS A 62 1.81 -5.36 8.81
CA LYS A 62 3.03 -6.10 9.15
C LYS A 62 4.25 -5.60 8.41
N SER A 63 4.08 -5.20 7.16
CA SER A 63 5.17 -4.72 6.33
C SER A 63 4.68 -3.75 5.27
N ILE A 64 5.64 -3.05 4.67
CA ILE A 64 5.43 -2.18 3.54
C ILE A 64 6.39 -2.60 2.45
N SER A 65 5.87 -2.88 1.25
CA SER A 65 6.68 -3.10 0.08
C SER A 65 6.83 -1.81 -0.70
N ILE A 66 8.06 -1.47 -1.09
CA ILE A 66 8.38 -0.41 -2.03
C ILE A 66 8.67 -1.07 -3.37
N LEU A 67 7.93 -0.64 -4.40
CA LEU A 67 7.96 -1.20 -5.74
C LEU A 67 8.50 -0.13 -6.68
N ALA A 68 9.55 -0.44 -7.40
CA ALA A 68 10.12 0.47 -8.39
C ALA A 68 10.18 -0.21 -9.75
N HIS A 69 9.64 0.48 -10.76
CA HIS A 69 9.31 -0.15 -12.03
C HIS A 69 10.59 -0.45 -12.83
N LYS A 70 10.71 -1.67 -13.37
CA LYS A 70 11.95 -2.10 -14.04
C LYS A 70 12.25 -1.31 -15.30
N LYS A 71 11.23 -0.89 -16.07
CA LYS A 71 11.46 -0.10 -17.30
C LYS A 71 12.04 1.29 -17.04
N SER A 72 11.83 1.84 -15.84
CA SER A 72 12.37 3.15 -15.47
C SER A 72 13.70 3.03 -14.72
N MET A 73 14.13 1.81 -14.39
CA MET A 73 15.42 1.53 -13.76
C MET A 73 16.41 0.90 -14.75
N ASP A 74 17.41 1.67 -15.15
CA ASP A 74 18.61 1.12 -15.79
C ASP A 74 19.59 0.58 -14.72
N ILE A 75 20.76 0.08 -15.16
CA ILE A 75 21.81 -0.42 -14.25
C ILE A 75 22.25 0.66 -13.25
N LYS A 76 22.26 1.94 -13.67
CA LYS A 76 22.58 3.07 -12.78
C LYS A 76 21.47 3.29 -11.75
N GLY A 77 20.21 3.22 -12.15
CA GLY A 77 19.03 3.29 -11.28
C GLY A 77 19.00 2.19 -10.22
N LEU A 78 19.38 0.96 -10.58
CA LEU A 78 19.52 -0.15 -9.62
C LEU A 78 20.67 0.08 -8.64
N SER A 79 21.83 0.54 -9.13
CA SER A 79 22.95 0.98 -8.27
C SER A 79 22.50 2.11 -7.34
N ASN A 80 21.69 3.06 -7.82
CA ASN A 80 21.19 4.18 -7.03
C ASN A 80 20.22 3.73 -5.95
N LEU A 81 19.26 2.84 -6.25
CA LEU A 81 18.37 2.22 -5.26
C LEU A 81 19.16 1.58 -4.11
N LEU A 82 20.29 0.94 -4.41
CA LEU A 82 21.16 0.32 -3.41
C LEU A 82 22.03 1.34 -2.66
N LYS A 83 22.37 2.47 -3.29
CA LYS A 83 23.35 3.45 -2.80
C LYS A 83 22.75 4.72 -2.21
N LEU A 84 21.42 4.88 -2.12
CA LEU A 84 20.71 6.10 -1.69
C LEU A 84 21.33 6.79 -0.44
N LYS A 85 22.39 7.58 -0.63
CA LYS A 85 23.24 8.11 0.45
C LYS A 85 22.77 9.49 0.88
N ASN A 86 22.39 10.35 -0.08
CA ASN A 86 21.95 11.72 0.18
C ASN A 86 20.50 11.97 -0.29
N HIS A 87 19.97 13.17 -0.06
CA HIS A 87 18.56 13.47 -0.33
C HIS A 87 18.25 13.68 -1.82
N GLU A 88 19.19 14.24 -2.57
CA GLU A 88 19.06 14.50 -4.01
C GLU A 88 19.00 13.18 -4.79
N ASP A 89 19.86 12.21 -4.45
CA ASP A 89 19.84 10.86 -5.02
C ASP A 89 18.46 10.21 -4.89
N PHE A 90 17.79 10.43 -3.75
CA PHE A 90 16.47 9.89 -3.47
C PHE A 90 15.37 10.60 -4.26
N ILE A 91 15.38 11.94 -4.33
CA ILE A 91 14.39 12.69 -5.12
C ILE A 91 14.50 12.28 -6.59
N TYR A 92 15.73 12.26 -7.13
CA TYR A 92 15.99 11.81 -8.48
C TYR A 92 15.52 10.35 -8.70
N PHE A 93 15.76 9.46 -7.73
CA PHE A 93 15.23 8.11 -7.79
C PHE A 93 13.70 8.08 -7.80
N TYR A 94 13.05 8.81 -6.90
CA TYR A 94 11.58 8.82 -6.75
C TYR A 94 10.87 9.39 -7.98
N ASP A 95 11.33 10.52 -8.49
CA ASP A 95 10.69 11.22 -9.61
C ASP A 95 10.90 10.47 -10.94
N ASN A 96 12.08 9.90 -11.18
CA ASN A 96 12.39 9.22 -12.44
C ASN A 96 11.97 7.75 -12.49
N ASN A 97 11.89 7.05 -11.34
CA ASN A 97 11.77 5.58 -11.34
C ASN A 97 10.35 5.04 -11.12
N TYR A 98 9.34 5.91 -11.09
CA TYR A 98 7.94 5.55 -10.91
C TYR A 98 7.73 4.59 -9.73
N ILE A 99 7.88 5.12 -8.52
CA ILE A 99 7.79 4.34 -7.28
C ILE A 99 6.32 4.18 -6.85
N ARG A 100 5.97 2.96 -6.44
CA ARG A 100 4.71 2.61 -5.79
C ARG A 100 4.99 1.96 -4.44
N CYS A 101 3.96 1.87 -3.60
CA CYS A 101 4.01 1.05 -2.40
C CYS A 101 2.88 0.03 -2.35
N CYS A 102 3.08 -0.99 -1.52
CA CYS A 102 2.02 -1.89 -1.10
C CYS A 102 2.04 -2.03 0.42
N LEU A 103 0.89 -1.81 1.05
CA LEU A 103 0.71 -2.01 2.48
C LEU A 103 0.28 -3.46 2.71
N ASN A 104 1.09 -4.23 3.45
CA ASN A 104 0.86 -5.65 3.66
C ASN A 104 0.32 -5.88 5.07
N PHE A 105 -0.93 -6.32 5.14
CA PHE A 105 -1.58 -6.69 6.37
C PHE A 105 -1.64 -8.20 6.50
N GLU A 106 -1.66 -8.68 7.74
CA GLU A 106 -1.79 -10.09 8.08
C GLU A 106 -3.02 -10.27 8.96
N ASP A 107 -3.88 -11.23 8.62
CA ASP A 107 -5.02 -11.59 9.45
C ASP A 107 -4.63 -12.57 10.58
N LYS A 108 -5.60 -12.92 11.43
CA LYS A 108 -5.36 -13.86 12.55
C LYS A 108 -4.94 -15.26 12.09
N GLN A 109 -5.25 -15.64 10.85
CA GLN A 109 -4.94 -16.94 10.25
C GLN A 109 -3.65 -16.88 9.41
N LYS A 110 -2.83 -15.83 9.58
CA LYS A 110 -1.58 -15.63 8.82
C LYS A 110 -1.78 -15.47 7.31
N ARG A 111 -2.99 -15.08 6.88
CA ARG A 111 -3.28 -14.78 5.48
C ARG A 111 -2.93 -13.33 5.19
N GLU A 112 -2.30 -13.12 4.05
CA GLU A 112 -1.89 -11.80 3.58
C GLU A 112 -3.05 -11.05 2.94
N ILE A 113 -3.09 -9.74 3.22
CA ILE A 113 -3.98 -8.77 2.60
C ILE A 113 -3.09 -7.64 2.09
N ASN A 114 -3.02 -7.49 0.78
CA ASN A 114 -2.18 -6.48 0.15
C ASN A 114 -3.05 -5.31 -0.30
N LEU A 115 -2.70 -4.10 0.12
CA LEU A 115 -3.36 -2.87 -0.31
C LEU A 115 -2.38 -2.03 -1.12
N MET A 116 -2.53 -2.02 -2.44
CA MET A 116 -1.70 -1.24 -3.35
C MET A 116 -2.49 -0.03 -3.87
N PRO A 117 -2.11 1.21 -3.51
CA PRO A 117 -2.72 2.40 -4.07
C PRO A 117 -2.55 2.46 -5.59
N LEU A 118 -3.62 2.78 -6.34
CA LEU A 118 -3.52 3.02 -7.78
C LEU A 118 -2.71 4.30 -8.05
N PHE A 119 -3.07 5.38 -7.34
CA PHE A 119 -2.36 6.64 -7.34
C PHE A 119 -1.74 6.85 -5.96
N HIS A 120 -0.46 6.50 -5.85
CA HIS A 120 0.31 6.46 -4.58
C HIS A 120 0.07 7.68 -3.70
N TYR A 121 0.33 8.87 -4.23
CA TYR A 121 0.19 10.11 -3.47
C TYR A 121 -1.28 10.41 -3.14
N HIS A 122 -2.16 10.44 -4.14
CA HIS A 122 -3.56 10.83 -3.97
C HIS A 122 -4.32 9.93 -3.00
N SER A 123 -4.21 8.61 -3.17
CA SER A 123 -5.04 7.68 -2.41
C SER A 123 -4.64 7.64 -0.93
N LEU A 124 -3.34 7.67 -0.64
CA LEU A 124 -2.83 7.68 0.74
C LEU A 124 -3.01 9.05 1.41
N LEU A 125 -2.77 10.15 0.68
CA LEU A 125 -2.93 11.50 1.20
C LEU A 125 -4.40 11.78 1.55
N SER A 126 -5.35 11.34 0.71
CA SER A 126 -6.78 11.47 0.99
C SER A 126 -7.19 10.79 2.30
N ILE A 127 -6.62 9.62 2.63
CA ILE A 127 -6.87 8.97 3.91
C ILE A 127 -6.28 9.79 5.06
N ASN A 128 -5.04 10.28 4.93
CA ASN A 128 -4.43 11.15 5.93
C ASN A 128 -5.25 12.41 6.22
N LYS A 129 -5.76 13.04 5.16
CA LYS A 129 -6.63 14.21 5.26
C LYS A 129 -7.96 13.87 5.88
N ALA A 130 -8.55 12.71 5.56
CA ALA A 130 -9.77 12.22 6.18
C ALA A 130 -9.59 11.94 7.69
N ILE A 131 -8.44 11.40 8.11
CA ILE A 131 -8.10 11.20 9.54
C ILE A 131 -8.08 12.55 10.27
N LEU A 132 -7.43 13.56 9.68
CA LEU A 132 -7.26 14.89 10.30
C LEU A 132 -8.46 15.82 10.16
N ASN A 133 -9.41 15.53 9.26
CA ASN A 133 -10.58 16.37 9.03
C ASN A 133 -11.36 16.53 10.35
N GLN A 134 -11.96 17.69 10.64
CA GLN A 134 -12.77 17.86 11.85
C GLN A 134 -14.13 17.14 11.72
N ASN A 135 -14.72 17.15 10.53
CA ASN A 135 -16.02 16.56 10.25
C ASN A 135 -16.00 15.04 10.39
N LYS A 136 -17.08 14.47 10.94
CA LYS A 136 -17.25 13.00 11.08
C LYS A 136 -17.48 12.30 9.75
N SER A 137 -17.86 13.00 8.69
CA SER A 137 -18.03 12.46 7.34
C SER A 137 -17.87 13.56 6.30
N GLY A 138 -17.61 13.16 5.06
CA GLY A 138 -17.53 14.09 3.94
C GLY A 138 -16.93 13.43 2.70
N ASP A 139 -16.63 14.24 1.70
CA ASP A 139 -15.91 13.80 0.52
C ASP A 139 -14.41 13.71 0.80
N LEU A 140 -13.75 12.75 0.17
CA LEU A 140 -12.30 12.67 0.15
C LEU A 140 -11.75 13.81 -0.71
N GLN A 141 -10.65 14.43 -0.28
CA GLN A 141 -10.00 15.51 -1.06
C GLN A 141 -9.69 15.08 -2.50
N PHE A 142 -9.28 13.82 -2.66
CA PHE A 142 -9.15 13.13 -3.94
C PHE A 142 -9.81 11.76 -3.84
N GLY A 143 -10.37 11.26 -4.95
CA GLY A 143 -10.77 9.86 -5.05
C GLY A 143 -9.61 8.94 -4.63
N SER A 144 -9.91 7.97 -3.77
CA SER A 144 -8.91 7.05 -3.24
C SER A 144 -9.18 5.66 -3.79
N SER A 145 -8.23 5.13 -4.56
CA SER A 145 -8.39 3.88 -5.31
C SER A 145 -7.27 2.91 -5.00
N PHE A 146 -7.63 1.64 -4.86
CA PHE A 146 -6.71 0.58 -4.45
C PHE A 146 -6.95 -0.68 -5.26
N TYR A 147 -5.85 -1.36 -5.59
CA TYR A 147 -5.88 -2.79 -5.83
C TYR A 147 -5.72 -3.49 -4.50
N VAL A 148 -6.68 -4.36 -4.19
CA VAL A 148 -6.73 -5.14 -2.96
C VAL A 148 -6.54 -6.60 -3.30
N SER A 149 -5.54 -7.25 -2.71
CA SER A 149 -5.41 -8.70 -2.76
C SER A 149 -5.88 -9.31 -1.45
N THR A 150 -6.77 -10.30 -1.53
CA THR A 150 -7.10 -11.20 -0.43
C THR A 150 -7.02 -12.62 -0.98
N ASN A 151 -6.18 -13.49 -0.40
CA ASN A 151 -5.96 -14.85 -0.92
C ASN A 151 -5.60 -14.88 -2.42
N TYR A 152 -4.68 -14.00 -2.85
CA TYR A 152 -4.15 -13.90 -4.22
C TYR A 152 -5.12 -13.41 -5.31
N SER A 153 -6.40 -13.19 -4.99
CA SER A 153 -7.37 -12.55 -5.89
C SER A 153 -7.30 -11.03 -5.76
N TRP A 154 -7.00 -10.34 -6.86
CA TRP A 154 -6.89 -8.88 -6.90
C TRP A 154 -8.20 -8.24 -7.33
N LYS A 155 -8.70 -7.31 -6.52
CA LYS A 155 -9.91 -6.54 -6.80
C LYS A 155 -9.58 -5.05 -6.81
N TYR A 156 -10.13 -4.32 -7.76
CA TYR A 156 -10.06 -2.87 -7.78
C TYR A 156 -11.20 -2.28 -6.96
N LEU A 157 -10.86 -1.44 -5.98
CA LEU A 157 -11.81 -0.72 -5.14
C LEU A 157 -11.54 0.79 -5.24
N SER A 158 -12.59 1.59 -5.34
CA SER A 158 -12.49 3.05 -5.46
C SER A 158 -13.49 3.74 -4.55
N PHE A 159 -13.02 4.78 -3.86
CA PHE A 159 -13.74 5.47 -2.80
C PHE A 159 -13.72 6.97 -3.06
N THR A 160 -14.84 7.64 -2.80
CA THR A 160 -14.96 9.11 -2.93
C THR A 160 -15.35 9.78 -1.63
N LYS A 161 -15.82 9.02 -0.64
CA LYS A 161 -16.33 9.56 0.63
C LYS A 161 -15.66 8.90 1.82
N PHE A 162 -15.71 9.56 2.96
CA PHE A 162 -15.26 9.00 4.23
C PHE A 162 -16.27 9.21 5.35
N GLN A 163 -16.19 8.33 6.34
CA GLN A 163 -16.88 8.46 7.62
C GLN A 163 -15.94 8.01 8.73
N LYS A 164 -15.67 8.90 9.69
CA LYS A 164 -14.85 8.60 10.87
C LYS A 164 -15.71 7.99 11.96
N SER A 165 -15.13 7.01 12.64
CA SER A 165 -15.51 6.59 13.98
C SER A 165 -14.31 6.78 14.92
N LEU A 166 -14.50 6.53 16.22
CA LEU A 166 -13.54 6.87 17.29
C LEU A 166 -12.07 6.67 16.91
N ASN A 167 -11.72 5.49 16.38
CA ASN A 167 -10.36 5.11 16.03
C ASN A 167 -10.20 4.60 14.58
N LYS A 168 -11.20 4.80 13.72
CA LYS A 168 -11.17 4.31 12.33
C LYS A 168 -11.72 5.35 11.35
N VAL A 169 -11.28 5.25 10.11
CA VAL A 169 -11.89 5.93 8.95
C VAL A 169 -12.45 4.86 8.02
N LYS A 170 -13.76 4.90 7.79
CA LYS A 170 -14.45 4.12 6.75
C LYS A 170 -14.36 4.88 5.44
N LEU A 171 -13.83 4.25 4.40
CA LEU A 171 -13.88 4.72 3.03
C LEU A 171 -15.12 4.16 2.37
N ILE A 172 -15.91 5.05 1.76
CA ILE A 172 -17.20 4.75 1.14
C ILE A 172 -17.04 4.87 -0.37
N TYR A 173 -17.59 3.89 -1.06
CA TYR A 173 -17.39 3.62 -2.47
C TYR A 173 -17.79 4.81 -3.37
N SER A 174 -17.16 4.87 -4.54
CA SER A 174 -17.57 5.76 -5.62
C SER A 174 -18.90 5.29 -6.23
N PRO A 175 -19.82 6.19 -6.65
CA PRO A 175 -21.03 5.83 -7.39
C PRO A 175 -20.76 5.00 -8.65
N TYR A 176 -19.58 5.16 -9.24
CA TYR A 176 -19.11 4.49 -10.46
C TYR A 176 -18.37 3.17 -10.19
N SER A 177 -18.18 2.81 -8.92
CA SER A 177 -17.55 1.54 -8.53
C SER A 177 -18.62 0.51 -8.19
N ASN A 178 -18.26 -0.76 -8.31
CA ASN A 178 -19.11 -1.86 -7.87
C ASN A 178 -19.37 -1.69 -6.37
N LYS A 179 -20.59 -1.30 -5.96
CA LYS A 179 -20.99 -0.84 -4.61
C LYS A 179 -20.98 -1.96 -3.55
N LYS A 180 -20.07 -2.92 -3.69
CA LYS A 180 -20.06 -4.16 -2.91
C LYS A 180 -19.23 -4.05 -1.66
N TYR A 181 -18.25 -3.14 -1.60
CA TYR A 181 -17.26 -3.15 -0.54
C TYR A 181 -17.01 -1.79 0.10
N TYR A 182 -16.66 -1.82 1.39
CA TYR A 182 -16.02 -0.71 2.07
C TYR A 182 -14.73 -1.15 2.76
N ILE A 183 -13.81 -0.20 2.92
CA ILE A 183 -12.59 -0.37 3.71
C ILE A 183 -12.72 0.47 4.97
N LYS A 184 -12.43 -0.11 6.13
CA LYS A 184 -12.16 0.65 7.36
C LYS A 184 -10.68 0.53 7.70
N VAL A 185 -10.03 1.66 7.88
CA VAL A 185 -8.63 1.74 8.28
C VAL A 185 -8.54 2.38 9.66
N SER A 186 -7.76 1.81 10.57
CA SER A 186 -7.51 2.45 11.87
C SER A 186 -6.75 3.78 11.68
N GLN A 187 -7.08 4.79 12.48
CA GLN A 187 -6.38 6.07 12.46
C GLN A 187 -4.88 5.95 12.85
N ASN A 188 -4.49 4.88 13.54
CA ASN A 188 -3.08 4.54 13.83
C ASN A 188 -2.18 4.41 12.59
N ILE A 189 -2.77 4.29 11.39
CA ILE A 189 -1.99 4.26 10.14
C ILE A 189 -1.42 5.64 9.76
N TYR A 190 -1.88 6.72 10.38
CA TYR A 190 -1.57 8.10 10.02
C TYR A 190 -0.06 8.36 9.82
N ASN A 191 0.78 7.94 10.77
CA ASN A 191 2.23 8.16 10.68
C ASN A 191 2.84 7.37 9.52
N THR A 192 2.40 6.13 9.29
CA THR A 192 2.81 5.33 8.13
C THR A 192 2.47 6.06 6.83
N LEU A 193 1.22 6.52 6.69
CA LEU A 193 0.82 7.23 5.48
C LEU A 193 1.59 8.53 5.31
N LYS A 194 1.86 9.26 6.40
CA LYS A 194 2.66 10.50 6.39
C LYS A 194 4.09 10.26 5.92
N ILE A 195 4.68 9.11 6.25
CA ILE A 195 5.98 8.68 5.71
C ILE A 195 5.85 8.43 4.21
N LEU A 196 4.87 7.62 3.80
CA LEU A 196 4.73 7.21 2.40
C LEU A 196 4.35 8.33 1.43
N THR A 197 3.71 9.40 1.92
CA THR A 197 3.34 10.58 1.11
C THR A 197 4.33 11.74 1.26
N ASN A 198 5.51 11.53 1.84
CA ASN A 198 6.54 12.57 1.97
C ASN A 198 7.90 12.01 1.56
N ALA A 199 8.49 12.56 0.50
CA ALA A 199 9.75 12.05 -0.05
C ALA A 199 10.89 12.02 0.98
N SER A 200 11.06 13.08 1.78
CA SER A 200 12.10 13.14 2.82
C SER A 200 11.92 12.06 3.89
N LYS A 201 10.68 11.86 4.37
CA LYS A 201 10.40 10.81 5.36
C LYS A 201 10.50 9.40 4.78
N LEU A 202 10.04 9.22 3.54
CA LEU A 202 10.14 7.94 2.84
C LEU A 202 11.60 7.54 2.66
N LYS A 203 12.47 8.49 2.29
CA LYS A 203 13.92 8.26 2.22
C LYS A 203 14.46 7.70 3.52
N GLU A 204 14.19 8.35 4.64
CA GLU A 204 14.68 7.90 5.95
C GLU A 204 14.10 6.53 6.34
N PHE A 205 12.87 6.24 5.95
CA PHE A 205 12.24 4.94 6.19
C PHE A 205 12.89 3.77 5.42
N ILE A 206 13.46 4.02 4.22
CA ILE A 206 14.02 2.97 3.36
C ILE A 206 15.53 2.77 3.48
N LYS A 207 16.21 3.62 4.25
CA LYS A 207 17.63 3.43 4.61
C LYS A 207 17.77 2.15 5.44
#